data_AF-M0QRQ1-F1
#
_entry.id   AF-M0QRQ1-F1
#
_cell.length_a   1.000
_cell.length_b   1.000
_cell.length_c   1.000
_cell.angle_alpha   90.00
_cell.angle_beta   90.00
_cell.angle_gamma   90.00
#
_symmetry.space_group_name_H-M   'P 1'
#
loop_
_entity.id
_entity.type
_entity.pdbx_description
1 polymer ?
#
loop_
_entity_poly.entity_id
_entity_poly.type
_entity_poly.pdbx_seq_one_letter_code
_entity_poly.pdbx_strand_id
1 'polypeptide(L)'
;MHVLRDVVVWIHLVGFAVTFGAWAAAALSSERRTSRIMEYGLLISLLTGVVLALPWPADVHPNYVKIAIKLTILVVVGGLLGMSNARQRRTGEPTAPVAFWSVGALILSAAALGVIWH
;
A
#
# COMPACT_ATOMS: atom_id res chain seq x y z
N MET A 1 1.12 -18.05 -19.52
CA MET A 1 1.01 -18.23 -18.05
C MET A 1 0.23 -17.07 -17.45
N HIS A 2 -1.09 -17.03 -17.67
CA HIS A 2 -1.93 -15.88 -17.26
C HIS A 2 -2.49 -16.06 -15.86
N VAL A 3 -3.02 -17.24 -15.56
CA VAL A 3 -3.70 -17.52 -14.27
C VAL A 3 -2.83 -17.19 -13.05
N LEU A 4 -1.55 -17.61 -13.03
CA LEU A 4 -0.68 -17.32 -11.89
C LEU A 4 -0.45 -15.80 -11.72
N ARG A 5 -0.19 -15.08 -12.81
CA ARG A 5 -0.01 -13.62 -12.78
C ARG A 5 -1.28 -12.93 -12.31
N ASP A 6 -2.43 -13.35 -12.83
CA ASP A 6 -3.73 -12.77 -12.50
C ASP A 6 -4.09 -13.02 -11.04
N VAL A 7 -3.75 -14.19 -10.50
CA VAL A 7 -3.86 -14.49 -9.06
C VAL A 7 -2.96 -13.56 -8.24
N VAL A 8 -1.71 -13.33 -8.65
CA VAL A 8 -0.81 -12.40 -7.93
C VAL A 8 -1.35 -10.97 -7.99
N VAL A 9 -1.86 -10.51 -9.14
CA VAL A 9 -2.52 -9.20 -9.26
C VAL A 9 -3.74 -9.12 -8.35
N TRP A 10 -4.57 -10.16 -8.29
CA TRP A 10 -5.72 -10.22 -7.40
C TRP A 10 -5.29 -10.12 -5.92
N ILE A 11 -4.26 -10.85 -5.50
CA ILE A 11 -3.71 -10.75 -4.13
C ILE A 11 -3.15 -9.34 -3.87
N HIS A 12 -2.49 -8.72 -4.86
CA HIS A 12 -2.01 -7.34 -4.74
C HIS A 12 -3.17 -6.36 -4.50
N LEU A 13 -4.29 -6.53 -5.21
CA LEU A 13 -5.51 -5.74 -5.01
C LEU A 13 -6.12 -5.98 -3.63
N VAL A 14 -6.10 -7.22 -3.12
CA VAL A 14 -6.51 -7.53 -1.74
C VAL A 14 -5.61 -6.82 -0.73
N GLY A 15 -4.28 -6.83 -0.93
CA GLY A 15 -3.34 -6.09 -0.10
C GLY A 15 -3.67 -4.60 -0.03
N PHE A 16 -3.91 -3.98 -1.19
CA PHE A 16 -4.39 -2.60 -1.28
C PHE A 16 -5.72 -2.40 -0.54
N ALA A 17 -6.71 -3.27 -0.77
CA ALA A 17 -8.03 -3.17 -0.15
C ALA A 17 -7.97 -3.28 1.38
N VAL A 18 -7.09 -4.13 1.92
CA VAL A 18 -6.87 -4.26 3.37
C VAL A 18 -6.27 -2.96 3.93
N THR A 19 -5.24 -2.40 3.29
CA THR A 19 -4.63 -1.14 3.75
C THR A 19 -5.60 0.03 3.62
N PHE A 20 -6.22 0.20 2.45
CA PHE A 20 -7.15 1.28 2.18
C PHE A 20 -8.43 1.16 3.02
N GLY A 21 -9.02 -0.03 3.12
CA GLY A 21 -10.23 -0.26 3.91
C GLY A 21 -10.03 0.03 5.39
N ALA A 22 -8.92 -0.44 5.97
CA ALA A 22 -8.57 -0.11 7.35
C ALA A 22 -8.34 1.39 7.55
N TRP A 23 -7.65 2.05 6.61
CA TRP A 23 -7.45 3.50 6.64
C TRP A 23 -8.76 4.28 6.51
N ALA A 24 -9.63 3.90 5.59
CA ALA A 24 -10.92 4.54 5.36
C ALA A 24 -11.83 4.40 6.58
N ALA A 25 -11.88 3.21 7.20
CA ALA A 25 -12.59 3.01 8.46
C ALA A 25 -12.02 3.90 9.58
N ALA A 26 -10.69 4.01 9.67
CA ALA A 26 -10.04 4.90 10.64
C ALA A 26 -10.31 6.39 10.36
N ALA A 27 -10.48 6.79 9.09
CA ALA A 27 -10.76 8.17 8.71
C ALA A 27 -12.14 8.64 9.19
N LEU A 28 -13.07 7.71 9.34
CA LEU A 28 -14.40 7.94 9.92
C LEU A 28 -14.41 7.92 11.45
N SER A 29 -13.32 7.49 12.09
CA SER A 29 -13.18 7.50 13.55
C SER A 29 -12.76 8.88 14.07
N SER A 30 -13.14 9.21 15.31
CA SER A 30 -12.74 10.46 15.97
C SER A 30 -11.22 10.51 16.24
N GLU A 31 -10.62 9.37 16.56
CA GLU A 31 -9.21 9.29 16.93
C GLU A 31 -8.25 9.16 15.75
N ARG A 32 -8.69 8.65 14.59
CA ARG A 32 -7.86 8.51 13.36
C ARG A 32 -6.54 7.77 13.62
N ARG A 33 -6.63 6.60 14.24
CA ARG A 33 -5.46 5.76 14.52
C ARG A 33 -5.09 4.89 13.32
N THR A 34 -3.81 4.88 12.98
CA THR A 34 -3.22 3.81 12.16
C THR A 34 -3.20 2.49 12.92
N SER A 35 -3.22 1.36 12.21
CA SER A 35 -3.32 0.03 12.81
C SER A 35 -2.36 -0.98 12.17
N ARG A 36 -2.14 -2.12 12.82
CA ARG A 36 -1.34 -3.23 12.24
C ARG A 36 -1.99 -3.84 11.00
N ILE A 37 -3.31 -3.77 10.88
CA ILE A 37 -4.03 -4.27 9.69
C ILE A 37 -3.56 -3.52 8.44
N MET A 38 -3.35 -2.21 8.55
CA MET A 38 -2.81 -1.40 7.46
C MET A 38 -1.41 -1.86 7.03
N GLU A 39 -0.55 -2.20 8.00
CA GLU A 39 0.81 -2.73 7.76
C GLU A 39 0.78 -4.11 7.09
N TYR A 40 -0.15 -5.00 7.50
CA TYR A 40 -0.30 -6.31 6.85
C TYR A 40 -0.74 -6.18 5.40
N GLY A 41 -1.70 -5.30 5.09
CA GLY A 41 -2.06 -5.02 3.70
C GLY A 41 -0.89 -4.45 2.87
N LEU A 42 -0.06 -3.60 3.50
CA LEU A 42 1.12 -3.02 2.85
C LEU A 42 2.19 -4.08 2.60
N LEU A 43 2.39 -5.00 3.55
CA LEU A 43 3.30 -6.14 3.40
C LEU A 43 2.86 -7.05 2.26
N ILE A 44 1.57 -7.39 2.17
CA ILE A 44 1.01 -8.15 1.06
C ILE A 44 1.28 -7.44 -0.26
N SER A 45 1.06 -6.12 -0.30
CA SER A 45 1.30 -5.28 -1.49
C SER A 45 2.78 -5.27 -1.89
N LEU A 46 3.71 -5.25 -0.93
CA LEU A 46 5.15 -5.32 -1.18
C LEU A 46 5.53 -6.68 -1.78
N LEU A 47 5.14 -7.78 -1.13
CA LEU A 47 5.50 -9.13 -1.56
C LEU A 47 4.98 -9.42 -2.97
N THR A 48 3.71 -9.12 -3.21
CA THR A 48 3.11 -9.29 -4.54
C THR A 48 3.71 -8.33 -5.58
N GLY A 49 4.01 -7.09 -5.19
CA GLY A 49 4.67 -6.11 -6.06
C GLY A 49 6.05 -6.58 -6.53
N VAL A 50 6.84 -7.19 -5.64
CA VAL A 50 8.13 -7.79 -5.98
C VAL A 50 7.94 -8.93 -6.98
N VAL A 51 6.97 -9.84 -6.74
CA VAL A 51 6.67 -10.93 -7.67
C VAL A 51 6.20 -10.42 -9.04
N LEU A 52 5.40 -9.35 -9.08
CA LEU A 52 4.95 -8.74 -10.34
C LEU A 52 6.06 -7.99 -11.10
N ALA A 53 7.14 -7.59 -10.42
CA ALA A 53 8.30 -6.95 -11.03
C ALA A 53 9.28 -7.94 -11.67
N LEU A 54 9.16 -9.23 -11.37
CA LEU A 54 9.97 -10.29 -11.99
C LEU A 54 9.65 -10.43 -13.48
N PRO A 55 10.58 -10.98 -14.28
CA PRO A 55 10.31 -11.30 -15.68
C PRO A 55 9.24 -12.40 -15.79
N TRP A 56 8.09 -12.05 -16.32
CA TRP A 56 7.05 -12.98 -16.77
C TRP A 56 7.32 -13.35 -18.26
N PRO A 57 6.65 -14.37 -18.83
CA PRO A 57 6.87 -14.76 -20.22
C PRO A 57 6.74 -13.61 -21.25
N ALA A 58 7.31 -13.83 -22.44
CA ALA A 58 7.76 -12.80 -23.40
C ALA A 58 6.71 -11.77 -23.85
N ASP A 59 5.43 -11.99 -23.61
CA ASP A 59 4.32 -11.08 -23.93
C ASP A 59 4.05 -10.00 -22.86
N VAL A 60 4.71 -10.06 -21.69
CA VAL A 60 4.53 -9.09 -20.60
C VAL A 60 5.76 -8.19 -20.47
N HIS A 61 5.58 -6.89 -20.74
CA HIS A 61 6.62 -5.87 -20.55
C HIS A 61 6.33 -5.02 -19.30
N PRO A 62 7.06 -5.21 -18.19
CA PRO A 62 6.88 -4.41 -16.99
C PRO A 62 7.37 -2.97 -17.22
N ASN A 63 6.52 -1.98 -16.92
CA ASN A 63 6.96 -0.60 -16.84
C ASN A 63 7.74 -0.39 -15.53
N TYR A 64 9.06 -0.49 -15.61
CA TYR A 64 9.94 -0.38 -14.44
C TYR A 64 9.88 0.99 -13.75
N VAL A 65 9.61 2.07 -14.50
CA VAL A 65 9.43 3.41 -13.91
C VAL A 65 8.18 3.43 -13.03
N LYS A 66 7.06 2.89 -13.53
CA LYS A 66 5.80 2.76 -12.77
C LYS A 66 6.00 1.89 -11.53
N ILE A 67 6.74 0.79 -11.64
CA ILE A 67 7.07 -0.08 -10.51
C ILE A 67 7.91 0.67 -9.47
N ALA A 68 8.95 1.38 -9.90
CA ALA A 68 9.82 2.14 -9.01
C ALA A 68 9.04 3.19 -8.22
N ILE A 69 8.17 3.97 -8.88
CA ILE A 69 7.33 4.98 -8.22
C ILE A 69 6.40 4.35 -7.19
N LYS A 70 5.74 3.23 -7.53
CA LYS A 70 4.87 2.51 -6.58
C LYS A 70 5.66 1.98 -5.38
N LEU A 71 6.87 1.47 -5.60
CA LEU A 71 7.74 1.03 -4.52
C LEU A 71 8.15 2.19 -3.62
N THR A 72 8.52 3.34 -4.17
CA THR A 72 8.82 4.55 -3.40
C THR A 72 7.64 4.98 -2.54
N ILE A 73 6.44 5.03 -3.12
CA ILE A 73 5.21 5.34 -2.38
C ILE A 73 5.00 4.34 -1.24
N LEU A 74 5.14 3.05 -1.52
CA LEU A 74 4.97 1.99 -0.53
C LEU A 74 5.96 2.13 0.63
N VAL A 75 7.22 2.45 0.35
CA VAL A 75 8.26 2.66 1.39
C VAL A 75 7.90 3.87 2.26
N VAL A 76 7.47 4.99 1.66
CA VAL A 76 7.05 6.18 2.41
C VAL A 76 5.85 5.86 3.30
N VAL A 77 4.83 5.17 2.76
CA VAL A 77 3.65 4.74 3.55
C VAL A 77 4.05 3.81 4.69
N GLY A 78 4.95 2.86 4.43
CA GLY A 78 5.47 1.95 5.47
C GLY A 78 6.19 2.69 6.59
N GLY A 79 7.00 3.68 6.25
CA GLY A 79 7.64 4.57 7.21
C GLY A 79 6.62 5.36 8.04
N LEU A 80 5.63 5.98 7.40
CA LEU A 80 4.57 6.73 8.08
C LEU A 80 3.76 5.84 9.04
N LEU A 81 3.32 4.66 8.58
CA LEU A 81 2.58 3.70 9.40
C LEU A 81 3.43 3.20 10.57
N GLY A 82 4.67 2.78 10.30
CA GLY A 82 5.58 2.26 11.32
C GLY A 82 5.91 3.30 12.40
N MET A 83 6.25 4.54 11.99
CA MET A 83 6.49 5.63 12.94
C MET A 83 5.24 5.97 13.75
N SER A 84 4.07 6.04 13.09
CA SER A 84 2.81 6.36 13.75
C SER A 84 2.41 5.28 14.75
N ASN A 85 2.47 4.02 14.37
CA ASN A 85 2.14 2.88 15.24
C ASN A 85 3.15 2.74 16.39
N ALA A 86 4.44 2.98 16.15
CA ALA A 86 5.44 2.98 17.22
C ALA A 86 5.20 4.12 18.22
N ARG A 87 4.88 5.33 17.73
CA ARG A 87 4.55 6.48 18.58
C ARG A 87 3.28 6.23 19.38
N GLN A 88 2.20 5.76 18.75
CA GLN A 88 0.95 5.42 19.42
C GLN A 88 1.14 4.43 20.57
N ARG A 89 1.96 3.40 20.39
CA ARG A 89 2.25 2.42 21.46
C ARG A 89 3.02 3.02 22.63
N ARG A 90 3.88 4.01 22.36
CA ARG A 90 4.71 4.68 23.37
C ARG A 90 3.95 5.75 24.14
N THR A 91 3.11 6.54 23.47
CA THR A 91 2.47 7.72 24.07
C THR A 91 0.98 7.57 24.28
N GLY A 92 0.33 6.57 23.68
CA GLY A 92 -1.12 6.45 23.65
C GLY A 92 -1.81 7.48 22.76
N GLU A 93 -1.10 8.48 22.24
CA GLU A 93 -1.68 9.53 21.42
C GLU A 93 -2.05 9.03 20.02
N PRO A 94 -3.07 9.61 19.38
CA PRO A 94 -3.43 9.24 18.01
C PRO A 94 -2.38 9.65 16.96
N THR A 95 -2.59 9.22 15.71
CA THR A 95 -1.70 9.57 14.60
C THR A 95 -1.76 11.05 14.29
N ALA A 96 -0.61 11.67 14.03
CA ALA A 96 -0.54 13.06 13.59
C ALA A 96 -1.38 13.25 12.30
N PRO A 97 -2.24 14.28 12.21
CA PRO A 97 -3.16 14.44 11.07
C PRO A 97 -2.47 14.43 9.71
N VAL A 98 -1.33 15.12 9.59
CA VAL A 98 -0.54 15.17 8.36
C VAL A 98 -0.10 13.77 7.93
N ALA A 99 0.45 12.98 8.87
CA ALA A 99 0.88 11.62 8.58
C ALA A 99 -0.30 10.71 8.19
N PHE A 100 -1.42 10.84 8.91
CA PHE A 100 -2.63 10.04 8.65
C PHE A 100 -3.20 10.29 7.24
N TRP A 101 -3.38 11.56 6.85
CA TRP A 101 -3.90 11.90 5.52
C TRP A 101 -2.90 11.65 4.40
N SER A 102 -1.59 11.80 4.67
CA SER A 102 -0.54 11.44 3.72
C SER A 102 -0.60 9.96 3.35
N VAL A 103 -0.84 9.07 4.31
CA VAL A 103 -1.02 7.63 4.03
C VAL A 103 -2.14 7.43 3.01
N GLY A 104 -3.32 8.01 3.24
CA GLY A 104 -4.47 7.89 2.34
C GLY A 104 -4.22 8.43 0.93
N ALA A 105 -3.66 9.64 0.84
CA ALA A 105 -3.33 10.26 -0.44
C ALA A 105 -2.31 9.42 -1.23
N LEU A 106 -1.28 8.92 -0.56
CA LEU A 106 -0.23 8.12 -1.16
C LEU A 106 -0.74 6.76 -1.66
N ILE A 107 -1.52 6.02 -0.87
CA ILE A 107 -2.05 4.72 -1.31
C ILE A 107 -3.04 4.86 -2.48
N LEU A 108 -3.87 5.92 -2.47
CA LEU A 108 -4.76 6.22 -3.60
C LEU A 108 -3.97 6.62 -4.85
N SER A 109 -2.89 7.38 -4.69
CA SER A 109 -1.99 7.72 -5.80
C SER A 109 -1.34 6.47 -6.40
N ALA A 110 -0.89 5.51 -5.58
CA ALA A 110 -0.34 4.25 -6.08
C ALA A 110 -1.38 3.43 -6.87
N ALA A 111 -2.64 3.43 -6.42
CA ALA A 111 -3.74 2.79 -7.14
C ALA A 111 -4.03 3.49 -8.47
N ALA A 112 -4.13 4.83 -8.46
CA ALA A 112 -4.33 5.64 -9.65
C ALA A 112 -3.22 5.41 -10.70
N LEU A 113 -1.95 5.35 -10.29
CA LEU A 113 -0.84 5.00 -11.18
C LEU A 113 -0.96 3.59 -11.77
N GLY A 114 -1.63 2.67 -11.07
CA GLY A 114 -1.91 1.33 -11.59
C GLY A 114 -2.98 1.29 -12.66
N VAL A 115 -3.96 2.19 -12.58
CA VAL A 115 -5.16 2.15 -13.44
C VAL A 115 -5.06 3.15 -14.60
N ILE A 116 -4.47 4.32 -14.37
CA ILE A 116 -4.52 5.46 -15.31
C ILE A 116 -3.28 5.50 -16.21
N TRP A 117 -2.11 5.21 -15.66
CA TRP A 117 -0.87 5.18 -16.45
C TRP A 117 -0.72 3.79 -17.08
N HIS A 118 -0.71 3.70 -18.41
CA HIS A 118 -0.39 2.49 -19.17
C HIS A 118 1.05 2.51 -19.65
#